data_AF-A0A970YET2-F1
#
_entry.id   AF-A0A970YET2-F1
#
_cell.length_a   1.000
_cell.length_b   1.000
_cell.length_c   1.000
_cell.angle_alpha   90.00
_cell.angle_beta   90.00
_cell.angle_gamma   90.00
#
_symmetry.space_group_name_H-M   'P 1'
#
loop_
_entity.id
_entity.type
_entity.pdbx_description
1 polymer ?
#
loop_
_entity_poly.entity_id
_entity_poly.type
_entity_poly.pdbx_seq_one_letter_code
_entity_poly.pdbx_strand_id
1 'polypeptide(L)'
;MDRSYSSLEQRMVQSYLDTLPPFTPAADGPAPAEQERFHHLIRSLYELLWAEPQLLVSRLHEDDAHPNRATAASYGKPDLKINMRKALKAVDGLLETMRRLGQDPDSAKISRRQGAILARLGVDPAGPLPTAWTWMATRPGGTLLTFSRCLFQDGYPYAAEVYARLLGETSFRRLESSLLAQGYTRFECLDGTMSLDYANLAWDPEPPRGGSLYKIRHPGIACSYDPYFAHSARLGLAIPGGMKPFLDQFDPAEESVKDFMWEHTNRCSGCRYCVQTDKTGTRPLAAIPVEHRGETRRLCPYYPGFSYRWTALDEGLVDNLIGMLAFMEEVGAAGDS
;
A
#
# COMPACT_ATOMS: atom_id res chain seq x y z
N MET A 1 9.41 -10.13 -8.36
CA MET A 1 10.34 -10.07 -9.52
C MET A 1 11.11 -8.78 -9.42
N ASP A 2 12.44 -8.86 -9.52
CA ASP A 2 13.29 -7.67 -9.58
C ASP A 2 13.13 -7.05 -10.97
N ARG A 3 12.39 -5.94 -11.07
CA ARG A 3 12.21 -5.21 -12.32
C ARG A 3 13.29 -4.16 -12.41
N SER A 4 14.14 -4.25 -13.43
CA SER A 4 15.07 -3.18 -13.80
C SER A 4 14.34 -2.12 -14.61
N TYR A 5 14.49 -0.85 -14.23
CA TYR A 5 13.97 0.27 -14.99
C TYR A 5 15.12 1.03 -15.65
N SER A 6 14.90 1.52 -16.87
CA SER A 6 15.89 2.33 -17.58
C SER A 6 15.99 3.76 -17.03
N SER A 7 14.98 4.20 -16.28
CA SER A 7 14.98 5.49 -15.59
C SER A 7 14.06 5.49 -14.37
N LEU A 8 14.32 6.43 -13.47
CA LEU A 8 13.47 6.71 -12.31
C LEU A 8 12.03 7.06 -12.73
N GLU A 9 11.86 7.83 -13.80
CA GLU A 9 10.54 8.19 -14.32
C GLU A 9 9.74 6.95 -14.75
N GLN A 10 10.40 5.99 -15.41
CA GLN A 10 9.77 4.74 -15.81
C GLN A 10 9.29 3.95 -14.58
N ARG A 11 10.08 3.87 -13.50
CA ARG A 11 9.64 3.29 -12.22
C ARG A 11 8.42 4.03 -11.65
N MET A 12 8.42 5.36 -11.70
CA MET A 12 7.29 6.15 -11.18
C MET A 12 6.01 5.89 -11.97
N VAL A 13 6.09 5.80 -13.31
CA VAL A 13 4.93 5.46 -14.15
C VAL A 13 4.48 4.02 -13.90
N GLN A 14 5.41 3.08 -13.65
CA GLN A 14 5.07 1.70 -13.32
C GLN A 14 4.10 1.60 -12.13
N SER A 15 4.17 2.52 -11.16
CA SER A 15 3.23 2.55 -10.04
C SER A 15 1.76 2.65 -10.48
N TYR A 16 1.48 3.33 -11.60
CA TYR A 16 0.13 3.47 -12.15
C TYR A 16 -0.34 2.18 -12.80
N LEU A 17 0.56 1.48 -13.52
CA LEU A 17 0.28 0.16 -14.10
C LEU A 17 0.06 -0.90 -13.02
N ASP A 18 0.96 -0.94 -12.02
CA ASP A 18 0.90 -1.93 -10.94
C ASP A 18 -0.31 -1.77 -10.04
N THR A 19 -0.85 -0.56 -9.94
CA THR A 19 -2.06 -0.27 -9.15
C THR A 19 -3.32 -0.09 -9.99
N LEU A 20 -3.25 -0.25 -11.32
CA LEU A 20 -4.43 -0.30 -12.18
C LEU A 20 -5.13 -1.67 -11.98
N PRO A 21 -6.37 -1.68 -11.48
CA PRO A 21 -7.09 -2.92 -11.26
C PRO A 21 -7.61 -3.54 -12.57
N PRO A 22 -8.09 -4.80 -12.54
CA PRO A 22 -8.89 -5.35 -13.62
C PRO A 22 -10.10 -4.47 -13.94
N PHE A 23 -10.60 -4.57 -15.18
CA PHE A 23 -11.79 -3.87 -15.60
C PHE A 23 -13.03 -4.52 -14.97
N THR A 24 -13.80 -3.71 -14.25
CA THR A 24 -15.10 -4.10 -13.69
C THR A 24 -16.12 -3.01 -14.04
N PRO A 25 -17.13 -3.29 -14.88
CA PRO A 25 -18.10 -2.28 -15.29
C PRO A 25 -19.08 -1.93 -14.18
N ALA A 26 -19.45 -0.65 -14.10
CA ALA A 26 -20.59 -0.22 -13.31
C ALA A 26 -21.91 -0.43 -14.07
N ALA A 27 -22.98 -0.76 -13.35
CA ALA A 27 -24.31 -0.95 -13.93
C ALA A 27 -25.04 0.37 -14.23
N ASP A 28 -24.71 1.43 -13.50
CA ASP A 28 -25.37 2.75 -13.50
C ASP A 28 -24.64 3.80 -14.36
N GLY A 29 -23.65 3.38 -15.15
CA GLY A 29 -22.86 4.24 -16.03
C GLY A 29 -23.18 4.08 -17.53
N PRO A 30 -22.31 4.61 -18.40
CA PRO A 30 -22.34 4.32 -19.84
C PRO A 30 -22.25 2.82 -20.13
N ALA A 31 -22.56 2.41 -21.36
CA ALA A 31 -22.49 1.00 -21.75
C ALA A 31 -21.13 0.36 -21.36
N PRO A 32 -21.09 -0.90 -20.92
CA PRO A 32 -19.84 -1.56 -20.51
C PRO A 32 -18.70 -1.45 -21.52
N ALA A 33 -18.99 -1.52 -22.82
CA ALA A 33 -18.00 -1.32 -23.88
C ALA A 33 -17.39 0.10 -23.92
N GLU A 34 -18.15 1.14 -23.55
CA GLU A 34 -17.61 2.51 -23.37
C GLU A 34 -16.67 2.57 -22.16
N GLN A 35 -17.04 1.95 -21.04
CA GLN A 35 -16.21 1.89 -19.84
C GLN A 35 -14.90 1.13 -20.12
N GLU A 36 -14.99 -0.01 -20.82
CA GLU A 36 -13.83 -0.82 -21.21
C GLU A 36 -12.87 -0.06 -22.12
N ARG A 37 -13.40 0.67 -23.13
CA ARG A 37 -12.57 1.54 -23.98
C ARG A 37 -11.85 2.62 -23.17
N PHE A 38 -12.51 3.24 -22.19
CA PHE A 38 -11.86 4.22 -21.34
C PHE A 38 -10.80 3.59 -20.43
N HIS A 39 -11.05 2.40 -19.88
CA HIS A 39 -10.05 1.64 -19.13
C HIS A 39 -8.81 1.33 -19.99
N HIS A 40 -9.03 0.87 -21.22
CA HIS A 40 -7.96 0.60 -22.17
C HIS A 40 -7.19 1.87 -22.56
N LEU A 41 -7.87 3.01 -22.72
CA LEU A 41 -7.23 4.31 -22.95
C LEU A 41 -6.32 4.71 -21.79
N ILE A 42 -6.78 4.59 -20.54
CA ILE A 42 -5.98 4.90 -19.35
C ILE A 42 -4.78 3.96 -19.22
N ARG A 43 -4.97 2.66 -19.50
CA ARG A 43 -3.86 1.70 -19.56
C ARG A 43 -2.84 2.09 -20.63
N SER A 44 -3.31 2.36 -21.86
CA SER A 44 -2.47 2.75 -23.00
C SER A 44 -1.69 4.04 -22.71
N LEU A 45 -2.29 4.99 -21.99
CA LEU A 45 -1.58 6.16 -21.50
C LEU A 45 -0.41 5.75 -20.61
N TYR A 46 -0.62 4.89 -19.61
CA TYR A 46 0.46 4.48 -18.71
C TYR A 46 1.53 3.67 -19.42
N GLU A 47 1.17 2.79 -20.34
CA GLU A 47 2.12 2.03 -21.17
C GLU A 47 2.94 2.96 -22.07
N LEU A 48 2.31 3.96 -22.70
CA LEU A 48 3.00 4.98 -23.49
C LEU A 48 4.00 5.78 -22.63
N LEU A 49 3.57 6.24 -21.46
CA LEU A 49 4.42 7.02 -20.56
C LEU A 49 5.56 6.18 -19.96
N TRP A 50 5.35 4.87 -19.81
CA TRP A 50 6.36 3.94 -19.33
C TRP A 50 7.40 3.64 -20.43
N ALA A 51 6.95 3.47 -21.67
CA ALA A 51 7.82 3.26 -22.82
C ALA A 51 8.61 4.52 -23.18
N GLU A 52 8.00 5.70 -23.02
CA GLU A 52 8.56 7.00 -23.41
C GLU A 52 8.43 8.06 -22.30
N PRO A 53 9.16 7.89 -21.17
CA PRO A 53 9.05 8.81 -20.03
C PRO A 53 9.47 10.25 -20.33
N GLN A 54 10.25 10.48 -21.40
CA GLN A 54 10.61 11.81 -21.91
C GLN A 54 9.40 12.64 -22.38
N LEU A 55 8.25 12.00 -22.59
CA LEU A 55 7.00 12.72 -22.87
C LEU A 55 6.54 13.54 -21.65
N LEU A 56 6.85 13.10 -20.42
CA LEU A 56 6.45 13.79 -19.18
C LEU A 56 7.42 14.89 -18.80
N VAL A 57 8.72 14.61 -18.89
CA VAL A 57 9.79 15.46 -18.36
C VAL A 57 10.90 15.66 -19.39
N SER A 58 11.61 16.78 -19.28
CA SER A 58 12.69 17.12 -20.22
C SER A 58 14.02 16.41 -19.93
N ARG A 59 14.16 15.79 -18.76
CA ARG A 59 15.38 15.11 -18.31
C ARG A 59 15.00 13.86 -17.54
N LEU A 60 15.57 12.74 -17.93
CA LEU A 60 15.47 11.47 -17.21
C LEU A 60 16.58 11.35 -16.17
N HIS A 61 16.31 10.58 -15.12
CA HIS A 61 17.26 10.29 -14.06
C HIS A 61 17.54 8.80 -13.97
N GLU A 62 18.73 8.45 -13.51
CA GLU A 62 19.08 7.06 -13.18
C GLU A 62 18.08 6.48 -12.17
N ASP A 63 17.66 5.24 -12.40
CA ASP A 63 16.84 4.52 -11.43
C ASP A 63 17.72 4.01 -10.28
N ASP A 64 17.37 4.44 -9.08
CA ASP A 64 18.14 4.13 -7.87
C ASP A 64 17.21 4.13 -6.66
N ALA A 65 16.15 3.32 -6.72
CA ALA A 65 15.18 3.26 -5.64
C ALA A 65 15.80 2.92 -4.30
N HIS A 66 15.21 3.47 -3.23
CA HIS A 66 15.67 3.16 -1.89
C HIS A 66 15.54 1.64 -1.63
N PRO A 67 16.59 0.97 -1.13
CA PRO A 67 16.58 -0.48 -0.98
C PRO A 67 15.51 -0.94 0.01
N ASN A 68 15.35 -0.20 1.11
CA ASN A 68 14.26 -0.42 2.06
C ASN A 68 13.96 0.86 2.86
N ARG A 69 12.81 0.86 3.55
CA ARG A 69 12.35 2.00 4.34
C ARG A 69 13.16 2.23 5.62
N ALA A 70 13.73 1.18 6.20
CA ALA A 70 14.48 1.28 7.44
C ALA A 70 15.79 2.06 7.28
N THR A 71 16.42 1.97 6.10
CA THR A 71 17.67 2.67 5.78
C THR A 71 17.48 3.89 4.87
N ALA A 72 16.23 4.25 4.55
CA ALA A 72 15.94 5.34 3.62
C ALA A 72 16.54 6.68 4.07
N ALA A 73 16.49 6.97 5.37
CA ALA A 73 17.02 8.21 5.95
C ALA A 73 18.55 8.30 5.85
N SER A 74 19.25 7.16 5.87
CA SER A 74 20.70 7.08 5.76
C SER A 74 21.20 6.77 4.35
N TYR A 75 20.31 6.74 3.35
CA TYR A 75 20.67 6.38 1.96
C TYR A 75 21.54 7.44 1.26
N GLY A 76 21.61 8.66 1.80
CA GLY A 76 22.56 9.69 1.33
C GLY A 76 22.21 10.34 -0.02
N LYS A 77 20.97 10.17 -0.51
CA LYS A 77 20.53 10.70 -1.81
C LYS A 77 19.25 11.54 -1.67
N PRO A 78 19.34 12.79 -1.17
CA PRO A 78 18.17 13.63 -0.92
C PRO A 78 17.41 14.01 -2.21
N ASP A 79 18.12 14.19 -3.32
CA ASP A 79 17.54 14.58 -4.61
C ASP A 79 16.72 13.46 -5.27
N LEU A 80 17.01 12.20 -4.95
CA LEU A 80 16.31 11.04 -5.50
C LEU A 80 14.80 11.15 -5.23
N LYS A 81 14.42 11.33 -3.96
CA LYS A 81 13.01 11.46 -3.55
C LYS A 81 12.35 12.69 -4.15
N ILE A 82 13.09 13.78 -4.34
CA ILE A 82 12.59 14.99 -5.00
C ILE A 82 12.27 14.70 -6.46
N ASN A 83 13.15 14.00 -7.17
CA ASN A 83 12.95 13.66 -8.58
C ASN A 83 11.81 12.65 -8.76
N MET A 84 11.72 11.64 -7.90
CA MET A 84 10.61 10.68 -7.88
C MET A 84 9.26 11.39 -7.70
N ARG A 85 9.16 12.30 -6.73
CA ARG A 85 7.95 13.12 -6.52
C ARG A 85 7.61 14.00 -7.73
N LYS A 86 8.61 14.59 -8.38
CA LYS A 86 8.39 15.42 -9.58
C LYS A 86 7.84 14.59 -10.74
N ALA A 87 8.34 13.38 -10.94
CA ALA A 87 7.85 12.47 -11.97
C ALA A 87 6.40 12.03 -11.71
N LEU A 88 6.06 11.61 -10.48
CA LEU A 88 4.67 11.31 -10.10
C LEU A 88 3.74 12.52 -10.31
N LYS A 89 4.17 13.71 -9.87
CA LYS A 89 3.41 14.94 -10.04
C LYS A 89 3.16 15.30 -11.51
N ALA A 90 4.07 14.94 -12.42
CA ALA A 90 3.88 15.16 -13.85
C ALA A 90 2.77 14.26 -14.41
N VAL A 91 2.71 12.99 -13.97
CA VAL A 91 1.63 12.06 -14.34
C VAL A 91 0.30 12.52 -13.73
N ASP A 92 0.27 12.83 -12.43
CA ASP A 92 -0.93 13.35 -11.76
C ASP A 92 -1.43 14.64 -12.40
N GLY A 93 -0.52 15.54 -12.80
CA GLY A 93 -0.85 16.77 -13.50
C GLY A 93 -1.54 16.52 -14.85
N LEU A 94 -1.08 15.52 -15.62
CA LEU A 94 -1.76 15.12 -16.85
C LEU A 94 -3.13 14.51 -16.57
N LEU A 95 -3.24 13.59 -15.62
CA LEU A 95 -4.51 12.94 -15.25
C LEU A 95 -5.53 13.94 -14.71
N GLU A 96 -5.08 14.93 -13.95
CA GLU A 96 -5.95 15.98 -13.44
C GLU A 96 -6.40 16.93 -14.56
N THR A 97 -5.54 17.25 -15.53
CA THR A 97 -5.97 17.95 -16.75
C THR A 97 -7.00 17.12 -17.52
N MET A 98 -6.79 15.81 -17.65
CA MET A 98 -7.76 14.92 -18.29
C MET A 98 -9.11 14.92 -17.56
N ARG A 99 -9.09 14.79 -16.23
CA ARG A 99 -10.30 14.85 -15.42
C ARG A 99 -11.04 16.17 -15.60
N ARG A 100 -10.33 17.31 -15.59
CA ARG A 100 -10.94 18.63 -15.83
C ARG A 100 -11.55 18.75 -17.23
N LEU A 101 -10.89 18.22 -18.26
CA LEU A 101 -11.48 18.18 -19.62
C LEU A 101 -12.82 17.45 -19.64
N GLY A 102 -12.96 16.36 -18.90
CA GLY A 102 -14.23 15.63 -18.80
C GLY A 102 -15.29 16.35 -17.97
N GLN A 103 -14.91 17.26 -17.08
CA GLN A 103 -15.85 18.04 -16.27
C GLN A 103 -16.37 19.27 -16.99
N ASP A 104 -15.45 19.99 -17.64
CA ASP A 104 -15.70 21.24 -18.33
C ASP A 104 -14.64 21.40 -19.44
N PRO A 105 -14.94 20.93 -20.66
CA PRO A 105 -14.02 20.98 -21.78
C PRO A 105 -13.53 22.40 -22.10
N ASP A 106 -14.37 23.42 -21.88
CA ASP A 106 -14.10 24.80 -22.28
C ASP A 106 -13.14 25.52 -21.30
N SER A 107 -13.07 25.09 -20.03
CA SER A 107 -12.19 25.72 -19.03
C SER A 107 -10.82 25.04 -18.88
N ALA A 108 -10.66 23.82 -19.39
CA ALA A 108 -9.45 23.05 -19.21
C ALA A 108 -8.31 23.51 -20.14
N LYS A 109 -7.31 24.20 -19.58
CA LYS A 109 -6.09 24.58 -20.31
C LYS A 109 -5.16 23.37 -20.46
N ILE A 110 -4.99 22.91 -21.70
CA ILE A 110 -4.06 21.85 -22.06
C ILE A 110 -2.74 22.45 -22.53
N SER A 111 -1.62 22.01 -21.94
CA SER A 111 -0.30 22.38 -22.46
C SER A 111 0.00 21.68 -23.79
N ARG A 112 0.85 22.27 -24.64
CA ARG A 112 1.30 21.64 -25.89
C ARG A 112 1.81 20.20 -25.69
N ARG A 113 2.53 19.95 -24.59
CA ARG A 113 3.03 18.62 -24.22
C ARG A 113 1.89 17.64 -23.94
N GLN A 114 0.94 18.02 -23.09
CA GLN A 114 -0.22 17.16 -22.77
C GLN A 114 -1.07 16.88 -24.01
N GLY A 115 -1.30 17.89 -24.86
CA GLY A 115 -2.01 17.71 -26.13
C GLY A 115 -1.30 16.74 -27.06
N ALA A 116 0.02 16.81 -27.16
CA ALA A 116 0.81 15.85 -27.94
C ALA A 116 0.72 14.42 -27.40
N ILE A 117 0.70 14.24 -26.07
CA ILE A 117 0.50 12.91 -25.46
C ILE A 117 -0.88 12.36 -25.79
N LEU A 118 -1.93 13.17 -25.64
CA LEU A 118 -3.32 12.76 -25.94
C LEU A 118 -3.50 12.43 -27.42
N ALA A 119 -2.91 13.22 -28.34
CA ALA A 119 -2.96 12.95 -29.77
C ALA A 119 -2.34 11.60 -30.14
N ARG A 120 -1.27 11.17 -29.45
CA ARG A 120 -0.68 9.83 -29.63
C ARG A 120 -1.57 8.69 -29.18
N LEU A 121 -2.52 8.96 -28.29
CA LEU A 121 -3.56 8.02 -27.87
C LEU A 121 -4.80 8.10 -28.77
N GLY A 122 -4.75 8.87 -29.87
CA GLY A 122 -5.87 9.09 -30.77
C GLY A 122 -6.97 9.99 -30.18
N VAL A 123 -6.66 10.74 -29.12
CA VAL A 123 -7.61 11.67 -28.49
C VAL A 123 -7.36 13.07 -29.02
N ASP A 124 -8.36 13.63 -29.71
CA ASP A 124 -8.43 15.05 -30.01
C ASP A 124 -9.10 15.78 -28.84
N PRO A 125 -8.37 16.61 -28.07
CA PRO A 125 -8.96 17.28 -26.93
C PRO A 125 -9.96 18.39 -27.29
N ALA A 126 -10.00 18.83 -28.55
CA ALA A 126 -11.01 19.76 -29.06
C ALA A 126 -12.24 19.03 -29.63
N GLY A 127 -12.17 17.71 -29.77
CA GLY A 127 -13.25 16.86 -30.23
C GLY A 127 -14.14 16.33 -29.10
N PRO A 128 -15.18 15.55 -29.44
CA PRO A 128 -16.02 14.90 -28.44
C PRO A 128 -15.21 13.89 -27.62
N LEU A 129 -15.24 14.02 -26.30
CA LEU A 129 -14.60 13.08 -25.39
C LEU A 129 -15.40 11.76 -25.28
N PRO A 130 -14.74 10.62 -25.00
CA PRO A 130 -15.44 9.38 -24.72
C PRO A 130 -16.47 9.53 -23.59
N THR A 131 -17.67 8.97 -23.74
CA THR A 131 -18.75 9.13 -22.75
C THR A 131 -18.34 8.65 -21.36
N ALA A 132 -17.61 7.53 -21.27
CA ALA A 132 -17.08 7.00 -20.01
C ALA A 132 -16.03 7.91 -19.36
N TRP A 133 -15.26 8.68 -20.14
CA TRP A 133 -14.35 9.68 -19.62
C TRP A 133 -15.14 10.78 -18.92
N THR A 134 -16.09 11.42 -19.61
CA THR A 134 -16.94 12.50 -19.07
C THR A 134 -17.68 12.03 -17.83
N TRP A 135 -18.24 10.81 -17.87
CA TRP A 135 -18.92 10.21 -16.73
C TRP A 135 -18.00 10.03 -15.52
N MET A 136 -16.83 9.40 -15.69
CA MET A 136 -15.86 9.23 -14.59
C MET A 136 -15.36 10.56 -14.02
N ALA A 137 -15.21 11.57 -14.87
CA ALA A 137 -14.77 12.89 -14.47
C ALA A 137 -15.82 13.66 -13.65
N THR A 138 -17.11 13.45 -13.92
CA THR A 138 -18.23 14.18 -13.32
C THR A 138 -18.95 13.42 -12.22
N ARG A 139 -18.56 12.16 -11.96
CA ARG A 139 -19.19 11.31 -10.96
C ARG A 139 -19.19 11.95 -9.56
N PRO A 140 -20.33 11.99 -8.84
CA PRO A 140 -20.39 12.47 -7.47
C PRO A 140 -19.38 11.76 -6.57
N GLY A 141 -18.64 12.51 -5.75
CA GLY A 141 -17.59 11.94 -4.88
C GLY A 141 -16.34 11.43 -5.61
N GLY A 142 -16.28 11.55 -6.94
CA GLY A 142 -15.14 11.13 -7.75
C GLY A 142 -13.85 11.88 -7.38
N THR A 143 -12.79 11.10 -7.15
CA THR A 143 -11.44 11.59 -6.87
C THR A 143 -10.51 11.33 -8.04
N LEU A 144 -9.31 11.94 -8.03
CA LEU A 144 -8.26 11.62 -8.98
C LEU A 144 -7.90 10.13 -8.95
N LEU A 145 -7.94 9.48 -7.77
CA LEU A 145 -7.72 8.03 -7.66
C LEU A 145 -8.79 7.26 -8.44
N THR A 146 -10.08 7.52 -8.20
CA THR A 146 -11.16 6.81 -8.90
C THR A 146 -11.09 6.97 -10.41
N PHE A 147 -10.79 8.18 -10.89
CA PHE A 147 -10.63 8.48 -12.31
C PHE A 147 -9.40 7.76 -12.91
N SER A 148 -8.23 7.94 -12.28
CA SER A 148 -6.96 7.40 -12.79
C SER A 148 -6.84 5.89 -12.65
N ARG A 149 -7.62 5.26 -11.77
CA ARG A 149 -7.64 3.80 -11.61
C ARG A 149 -8.88 3.14 -12.17
N CYS A 150 -9.73 3.91 -12.85
CA CYS A 150 -10.94 3.40 -13.49
C CYS A 150 -11.82 2.60 -12.52
N LEU A 151 -12.04 3.13 -11.32
CA LEU A 151 -12.84 2.50 -10.27
C LEU A 151 -14.32 2.73 -10.60
N PHE A 152 -14.85 2.02 -11.60
CA PHE A 152 -16.20 2.27 -12.12
C PHE A 152 -17.27 1.80 -11.13
N GLN A 153 -17.27 0.53 -10.73
CA GLN A 153 -18.28 -0.01 -9.82
C GLN A 153 -18.02 0.39 -8.35
N ASP A 154 -18.99 1.04 -7.69
CA ASP A 154 -18.90 1.30 -6.25
C ASP A 154 -18.94 0.00 -5.43
N GLY A 155 -18.16 -0.03 -4.34
CA GLY A 155 -18.09 -1.17 -3.42
C GLY A 155 -17.35 -2.40 -3.95
N TYR A 156 -16.89 -2.40 -5.20
CA TYR A 156 -16.05 -3.46 -5.73
C TYR A 156 -14.64 -3.43 -5.10
N PRO A 157 -14.04 -4.58 -4.73
CA PRO A 157 -12.82 -4.64 -3.94
C PRO A 157 -11.53 -4.43 -4.74
N TYR A 158 -11.39 -3.28 -5.39
CA TYR A 158 -10.28 -3.01 -6.31
C TYR A 158 -8.90 -3.09 -5.66
N ALA A 159 -8.74 -2.63 -4.42
CA ALA A 159 -7.43 -2.67 -3.76
C ALA A 159 -7.08 -4.11 -3.38
N ALA A 160 -8.07 -4.93 -2.98
CA ALA A 160 -7.87 -6.36 -2.76
C ALA A 160 -7.41 -7.10 -4.05
N GLU A 161 -8.04 -6.82 -5.20
CA GLU A 161 -7.61 -7.36 -6.50
C GLU A 161 -6.15 -6.99 -6.81
N VAL A 162 -5.79 -5.72 -6.61
CA VAL A 162 -4.44 -5.22 -6.86
C VAL A 162 -3.43 -5.93 -5.95
N TYR A 163 -3.69 -6.01 -4.64
CA TYR A 163 -2.74 -6.60 -3.70
C TYR A 163 -2.65 -8.12 -3.80
N ALA A 164 -3.74 -8.81 -4.15
CA ALA A 164 -3.67 -10.24 -4.46
C ALA A 164 -2.68 -10.49 -5.60
N ARG A 165 -2.79 -9.75 -6.70
CA ARG A 165 -1.86 -9.84 -7.84
C ARG A 165 -0.41 -9.51 -7.45
N LEU A 166 -0.20 -8.47 -6.65
CA LEU A 166 1.14 -7.96 -6.34
C LEU A 166 1.89 -8.77 -5.28
N LEU A 167 1.18 -9.39 -4.34
CA LEU A 167 1.79 -10.09 -3.20
C LEU A 167 1.79 -11.61 -3.35
N GLY A 168 0.98 -12.17 -4.24
CA GLY A 168 0.83 -13.60 -4.46
C GLY A 168 -0.63 -14.01 -4.34
N GLU A 169 -1.28 -14.24 -5.48
CA GLU A 169 -2.75 -14.28 -5.56
C GLU A 169 -3.36 -15.38 -4.68
N THR A 170 -2.92 -16.63 -4.83
CA THR A 170 -3.44 -17.76 -4.05
C THR A 170 -3.28 -17.55 -2.54
N SER A 171 -2.07 -17.25 -2.09
CA SER A 171 -1.73 -17.01 -0.67
C SER A 171 -2.54 -15.83 -0.11
N PHE A 172 -2.63 -14.73 -0.85
CA PHE A 172 -3.36 -13.54 -0.44
C PHE A 172 -4.86 -13.83 -0.28
N ARG A 173 -5.48 -14.51 -1.25
CA ARG A 173 -6.92 -14.85 -1.20
C ARG A 173 -7.25 -15.79 -0.06
N ARG A 174 -6.34 -16.71 0.29
CA ARG A 174 -6.47 -17.58 1.46
C ARG A 174 -6.48 -16.76 2.75
N LEU A 175 -5.54 -15.84 2.90
CA LEU A 175 -5.49 -14.92 4.05
C LEU A 175 -6.74 -14.04 4.13
N GLU A 176 -7.14 -13.41 3.02
CA GLU A 176 -8.36 -12.58 2.92
C GLU A 176 -9.60 -13.37 3.35
N SER A 177 -9.77 -14.58 2.83
CA SER A 177 -10.92 -15.43 3.18
C SER A 177 -10.97 -15.76 4.67
N SER A 178 -9.81 -16.02 5.28
CA SER A 178 -9.72 -16.28 6.72
C SER A 178 -10.07 -15.03 7.55
N LEU A 179 -9.54 -13.86 7.18
CA LEU A 179 -9.86 -12.59 7.85
C LEU A 179 -11.36 -12.30 7.81
N LEU A 180 -11.99 -12.42 6.63
CA LEU A 180 -13.43 -12.18 6.46
C LEU A 180 -14.27 -13.19 7.25
N ALA A 181 -13.88 -14.46 7.27
CA ALA A 181 -14.56 -15.49 8.06
C ALA A 181 -14.48 -15.23 9.57
N GLN A 182 -13.42 -14.57 10.03
CA GLN A 182 -13.21 -14.17 11.42
C GLN A 182 -13.85 -12.81 11.77
N GLY A 183 -14.58 -12.19 10.84
CA GLY A 183 -15.31 -10.94 11.09
C GLY A 183 -14.48 -9.67 10.91
N TYR A 184 -13.28 -9.75 10.32
CA TYR A 184 -12.50 -8.57 9.99
C TYR A 184 -13.21 -7.75 8.90
N THR A 185 -13.22 -6.43 9.06
CA THR A 185 -13.79 -5.51 8.09
C THR A 185 -12.72 -5.01 7.13
N ARG A 186 -13.04 -5.01 5.83
CA ARG A 186 -12.18 -4.47 4.77
C ARG A 186 -12.37 -2.96 4.63
N PHE A 187 -11.26 -2.24 4.57
CA PHE A 187 -11.19 -0.79 4.30
C PHE A 187 -10.29 -0.55 3.12
N GLU A 188 -10.79 0.18 2.12
CA GLU A 188 -10.07 0.38 0.87
C GLU A 188 -9.95 1.86 0.56
N CYS A 189 -8.89 2.17 -0.17
CA CYS A 189 -8.64 3.47 -0.75
C CYS A 189 -8.58 4.64 0.27
N LEU A 190 -8.09 4.36 1.48
CA LEU A 190 -7.96 5.35 2.55
C LEU A 190 -7.01 6.48 2.14
N ASP A 191 -7.32 7.69 2.58
CA ASP A 191 -6.62 8.93 2.25
C ASP A 191 -6.39 9.18 0.75
N GLY A 192 -7.29 8.64 -0.10
CA GLY A 192 -7.24 8.82 -1.56
C GLY A 192 -6.07 8.09 -2.22
N THR A 193 -5.51 7.06 -1.57
CA THR A 193 -4.44 6.20 -2.11
C THR A 193 -4.99 4.82 -2.46
N MET A 194 -4.27 3.98 -3.22
CA MET A 194 -4.66 2.57 -3.41
C MET A 194 -4.25 1.74 -2.18
N SER A 195 -4.80 2.02 -1.00
CA SER A 195 -4.52 1.28 0.24
C SER A 195 -5.57 0.20 0.50
N LEU A 196 -5.21 -0.78 1.33
CA LEU A 196 -6.10 -1.85 1.77
C LEU A 196 -5.77 -2.25 3.20
N ASP A 197 -6.76 -2.21 4.07
CA ASP A 197 -6.64 -2.62 5.45
C ASP A 197 -7.75 -3.63 5.77
N TYR A 198 -7.44 -4.67 6.52
CA TYR A 198 -8.43 -5.51 7.19
C TYR A 198 -8.22 -5.32 8.69
N ALA A 199 -9.28 -4.93 9.39
CA ALA A 199 -9.21 -4.63 10.82
C ALA A 199 -10.39 -5.26 11.56
N ASN A 200 -10.13 -5.77 12.75
CA ASN A 200 -11.18 -6.23 13.65
C ASN A 200 -11.72 -5.05 14.48
N LEU A 201 -12.96 -4.66 14.24
CA LEU A 201 -13.63 -3.55 14.92
C LEU A 201 -14.15 -3.90 16.32
N ALA A 202 -14.02 -5.17 16.76
CA ALA A 202 -14.31 -5.54 18.14
C ALA A 202 -13.37 -4.85 19.13
N TRP A 203 -12.16 -4.48 18.70
CA TRP A 203 -11.14 -3.82 19.52
C TRP A 203 -11.35 -2.32 19.67
N ASP A 204 -11.77 -1.66 18.59
CA ASP A 204 -12.11 -0.24 18.58
C ASP A 204 -13.09 0.00 17.41
N PRO A 205 -14.23 0.68 17.65
CA PRO A 205 -15.22 0.94 16.61
C PRO A 205 -14.78 2.01 15.60
N GLU A 206 -13.74 2.81 15.89
CA GLU A 206 -13.20 3.78 14.94
C GLU A 206 -12.45 3.07 13.80
N PRO A 207 -12.73 3.39 12.52
CA PRO A 207 -11.99 2.80 11.40
C PRO A 207 -10.47 2.99 11.48
N PRO A 208 -9.67 2.06 10.91
CA PRO A 208 -8.23 2.26 10.78
C PRO A 208 -7.95 3.51 9.92
N ARG A 209 -6.87 4.22 10.25
CA ARG A 209 -6.41 5.41 9.50
C ARG A 209 -5.48 5.08 8.32
N GLY A 210 -5.47 3.80 7.92
CA GLY A 210 -4.57 3.28 6.90
C GLY A 210 -3.17 2.97 7.40
N GLY A 211 -2.66 1.82 6.97
CA GLY A 211 -1.29 1.40 7.22
C GLY A 211 -1.07 0.77 8.60
N SER A 212 0.13 0.24 8.78
CA SER A 212 0.53 -0.52 9.98
C SER A 212 1.67 0.19 10.74
N LEU A 213 1.52 1.50 10.96
CA LEU A 213 2.55 2.34 11.59
C LEU A 213 1.97 3.18 12.74
N TYR A 214 2.40 2.87 13.98
CA TYR A 214 2.19 3.65 15.21
C TYR A 214 0.71 3.91 15.57
N LYS A 215 0.34 3.81 16.86
CA LYS A 215 -1.06 3.97 17.32
C LYS A 215 -2.05 3.04 16.59
N ILE A 216 -1.60 1.83 16.28
CA ILE A 216 -2.48 0.76 15.80
C ILE A 216 -3.42 0.37 16.94
N ARG A 217 -4.70 0.26 16.60
CA ARG A 217 -5.77 -0.04 17.55
C ARG A 217 -6.47 -1.37 17.27
N HIS A 218 -6.34 -1.88 16.05
CA HIS A 218 -6.97 -3.13 15.62
C HIS A 218 -5.89 -4.13 15.21
N PRO A 219 -6.03 -5.41 15.57
CA PRO A 219 -5.29 -6.45 14.89
C PRO A 219 -5.76 -6.53 13.44
N GLY A 220 -4.91 -7.08 12.58
CA GLY A 220 -5.23 -7.26 11.16
C GLY A 220 -4.04 -7.07 10.25
N ILE A 221 -4.32 -6.68 9.01
CA ILE A 221 -3.29 -6.44 8.01
C ILE A 221 -3.49 -5.09 7.33
N ALA A 222 -2.40 -4.48 6.90
CA ALA A 222 -2.41 -3.28 6.09
C ALA A 222 -1.46 -3.42 4.90
N CYS A 223 -2.00 -3.23 3.70
CA CYS A 223 -1.28 -3.25 2.44
C CYS A 223 -1.08 -1.82 1.93
N SER A 224 0.08 -1.57 1.34
CA SER A 224 0.39 -0.27 0.75
C SER A 224 1.36 -0.42 -0.42
N TYR A 225 1.33 0.57 -1.31
CA TYR A 225 2.20 0.65 -2.47
C TYR A 225 3.05 1.91 -2.38
N ASP A 226 4.38 1.78 -2.37
CA ASP A 226 5.30 2.91 -2.31
C ASP A 226 6.39 2.78 -3.39
N PRO A 227 6.27 3.53 -4.51
CA PRO A 227 7.20 3.41 -5.62
C PRO A 227 8.61 3.91 -5.33
N TYR A 228 8.83 4.59 -4.19
CA TYR A 228 10.15 5.08 -3.82
C TYR A 228 11.11 3.96 -3.38
N PHE A 229 10.58 2.77 -3.13
CA PHE A 229 11.35 1.62 -2.66
C PHE A 229 11.45 0.53 -3.73
N ALA A 230 12.55 -0.23 -3.68
CA ALA A 230 12.83 -1.34 -4.58
C ALA A 230 11.66 -2.33 -4.64
N HIS A 231 11.11 -2.68 -3.47
CA HIS A 231 9.87 -3.44 -3.34
C HIS A 231 8.72 -2.50 -2.99
N SER A 232 7.88 -2.21 -3.98
CA SER A 232 6.86 -1.18 -3.85
C SER A 232 5.59 -1.67 -3.14
N ALA A 233 5.12 -2.88 -3.45
CA ALA A 233 4.00 -3.50 -2.75
C ALA A 233 4.48 -4.15 -1.44
N ARG A 234 3.67 -3.99 -0.39
CA ARG A 234 3.94 -4.61 0.91
C ARG A 234 2.67 -4.89 1.69
N LEU A 235 2.72 -5.94 2.47
CA LEU A 235 1.77 -6.26 3.53
C LEU A 235 2.46 -6.07 4.88
N GLY A 236 1.75 -5.46 5.83
CA GLY A 236 2.17 -5.46 7.22
C GLY A 236 1.11 -6.03 8.14
N LEU A 237 1.50 -6.90 9.06
CA LEU A 237 0.68 -7.29 10.21
C LEU A 237 0.51 -6.05 11.10
N ALA A 238 -0.70 -5.75 11.53
CA ALA A 238 -1.01 -4.65 12.43
C ALA A 238 -1.06 -5.20 13.87
N ILE A 239 -0.19 -4.67 14.74
CA ILE A 239 0.00 -5.15 16.11
C ILE A 239 -0.41 -4.03 17.10
N PRO A 240 -1.63 -4.07 17.68
CA PRO A 240 -2.12 -3.09 18.63
C PRO A 240 -1.26 -3.02 19.89
N GLY A 241 -1.03 -1.82 20.42
CA GLY A 241 -0.21 -1.65 21.64
C GLY A 241 1.28 -2.01 21.48
N GLY A 242 1.70 -2.49 20.31
CA GLY A 242 3.05 -2.97 20.03
C GLY A 242 3.30 -4.39 20.54
N MET A 243 4.53 -4.89 20.43
CA MET A 243 4.83 -6.29 20.73
C MET A 243 4.83 -6.68 22.21
N LYS A 244 4.86 -5.71 23.14
CA LYS A 244 5.02 -6.02 24.58
C LYS A 244 3.93 -6.97 25.11
N PRO A 245 2.62 -6.69 24.94
CA PRO A 245 1.56 -7.54 25.52
C PRO A 245 1.65 -8.99 25.04
N PHE A 246 2.01 -9.18 23.76
CA PHE A 246 2.12 -10.50 23.13
C PHE A 246 3.38 -11.24 23.55
N LEU A 247 4.50 -10.53 23.71
CA LEU A 247 5.75 -11.12 24.22
C LEU A 247 5.67 -11.48 25.71
N ASP A 248 4.87 -10.77 26.52
CA ASP A 248 4.60 -11.16 27.90
C ASP A 248 3.79 -12.48 27.98
N GLN A 249 3.09 -12.84 26.90
CA GLN A 249 2.33 -14.08 26.73
C GLN A 249 3.07 -15.10 25.83
N PHE A 250 4.40 -14.99 25.71
CA PHE A 250 5.18 -15.87 24.84
C PHE A 250 5.11 -17.34 25.27
N ASP A 251 5.28 -17.63 26.57
CA ASP A 251 5.33 -19.00 27.09
C ASP A 251 4.04 -19.82 26.88
N PRO A 252 2.83 -19.29 27.09
CA PRO A 252 1.59 -20.02 26.82
C PRO A 252 1.21 -20.10 25.33
N ALA A 253 1.86 -19.33 24.45
CA ALA A 253 1.54 -19.33 23.02
C ALA A 253 1.83 -20.69 22.35
N GLU A 254 1.11 -20.99 21.27
CA GLU A 254 1.37 -22.15 20.43
C GLU A 254 2.78 -22.12 19.83
N GLU A 255 3.36 -23.29 19.57
CA GLU A 255 4.74 -23.44 19.11
C GLU A 255 5.02 -22.69 17.79
N SER A 256 4.06 -22.71 16.87
CA SER A 256 4.11 -21.98 15.59
C SER A 256 4.15 -20.46 15.80
N VAL A 257 3.39 -19.94 16.77
CA VAL A 257 3.36 -18.52 17.11
C VAL A 257 4.66 -18.10 17.81
N LYS A 258 5.19 -18.94 18.70
CA LYS A 258 6.50 -18.74 19.33
C LYS A 258 7.61 -18.68 18.27
N ASP A 259 7.63 -19.64 17.35
CA ASP A 259 8.55 -19.68 16.22
C ASP A 259 8.48 -18.39 15.41
N PHE A 260 7.27 -17.95 15.07
CA PHE A 260 7.06 -16.75 14.29
C PHE A 260 7.55 -15.48 15.00
N MET A 261 7.17 -15.28 16.27
CA MET A 261 7.63 -14.15 17.08
C MET A 261 9.15 -14.16 17.26
N TRP A 262 9.74 -15.34 17.47
CA TRP A 262 11.17 -15.54 17.66
C TRP A 262 12.00 -15.19 16.43
N GLU A 263 11.48 -15.46 15.24
CA GLU A 263 12.15 -15.21 13.96
C GLU A 263 12.00 -13.75 13.51
N HIS A 264 10.86 -13.12 13.79
CA HIS A 264 10.53 -11.79 13.26
C HIS A 264 10.75 -10.63 14.25
N THR A 265 10.88 -10.91 15.55
CA THR A 265 11.18 -9.88 16.55
C THR A 265 12.68 -9.72 16.73
N ASN A 266 13.14 -8.47 16.70
CA ASN A 266 14.57 -8.22 16.82
C ASN A 266 15.09 -8.48 18.24
N ARG A 267 16.31 -9.00 18.34
CA ARG A 267 17.00 -9.13 19.62
C ARG A 267 17.38 -7.76 20.15
N CYS A 268 17.30 -7.57 21.47
CA CYS A 268 17.77 -6.33 22.08
C CYS A 268 19.29 -6.20 21.93
N SER A 269 19.73 -5.19 21.19
CA SER A 269 21.15 -4.85 21.00
C SER A 269 21.65 -3.75 21.94
N GLY A 270 20.80 -3.27 22.87
CA GLY A 270 21.16 -2.18 23.76
C GLY A 270 21.17 -0.79 23.11
N CYS A 271 20.44 -0.57 22.01
CA CYS A 271 20.42 0.72 21.29
C CYS A 271 19.84 1.91 22.08
N ARG A 272 19.25 1.67 23.26
CA ARG A 272 18.66 2.67 24.17
C ARG A 272 17.49 3.50 23.62
N TYR A 273 16.95 3.18 22.44
CA TYR A 273 15.79 3.90 21.88
C TYR A 273 14.60 3.94 22.86
N CYS A 274 14.30 2.82 23.53
CA CYS A 274 13.20 2.72 24.50
C CYS A 274 13.38 3.62 25.75
N VAL A 275 14.59 4.11 26.00
CA VAL A 275 14.92 4.99 27.12
C VAL A 275 15.44 6.35 26.65
N GLN A 276 15.29 6.70 25.36
CA GLN A 276 15.86 7.94 24.79
C GLN A 276 15.31 9.21 25.44
N THR A 277 14.08 9.16 25.95
CA THR A 277 13.42 10.28 26.64
C THR A 277 13.69 10.30 28.14
N ASP A 278 14.35 9.26 28.67
CA ASP A 278 14.66 9.16 30.08
C ASP A 278 15.88 10.03 30.44
N LYS A 279 15.62 11.19 31.03
CA LYS A 279 16.66 12.13 31.44
C LYS A 279 17.40 11.71 32.72
N THR A 280 16.83 10.81 33.52
CA THR A 280 17.47 10.33 34.77
C THR A 280 18.51 9.25 34.50
N GLY A 281 18.40 8.55 33.37
CA GLY A 281 19.28 7.46 32.97
C GLY A 281 19.03 6.16 33.75
N THR A 282 18.00 6.12 34.59
CA THR A 282 17.69 4.99 35.50
C THR A 282 16.71 4.01 34.91
N ARG A 283 15.98 4.36 33.84
CA ARG A 283 15.01 3.46 33.21
C ARG A 283 15.72 2.24 32.63
N PRO A 284 15.29 1.01 32.97
CA PRO A 284 15.84 -0.19 32.37
C PRO A 284 15.48 -0.27 30.89
N LEU A 285 16.30 -0.99 30.13
CA LEU A 285 15.96 -1.31 28.75
C LEU A 285 14.70 -2.19 28.71
N ALA A 286 13.79 -1.87 27.80
CA ALA A 286 12.67 -2.74 27.49
C ALA A 286 13.19 -3.91 26.66
N ALA A 287 13.45 -5.03 27.33
CA ALA A 287 13.98 -6.25 26.72
C ALA A 287 13.33 -7.44 27.44
N ILE A 288 12.50 -8.19 26.73
CA ILE A 288 11.69 -9.26 27.29
C ILE A 288 12.45 -10.57 27.13
N PRO A 289 12.87 -11.23 28.23
CA PRO A 289 13.49 -12.54 28.15
C PRO A 289 12.43 -13.56 27.75
N VAL A 290 12.74 -14.39 26.76
CA VAL A 290 11.94 -15.54 26.35
C VAL A 290 12.83 -16.75 26.20
N GLU A 291 12.29 -17.94 26.47
CA GLU A 291 12.97 -19.21 26.27
C GLU A 291 12.29 -19.98 25.13
N HIS A 292 13.06 -20.35 24.12
CA HIS A 292 12.54 -21.08 22.98
C HIS A 292 13.63 -21.91 22.31
N ARG A 293 13.28 -23.11 21.82
CA ARG A 293 14.23 -24.04 21.17
C ARG A 293 15.52 -24.26 21.99
N GLY A 294 15.40 -24.28 23.33
CA GLY A 294 16.54 -24.46 24.26
C GLY A 294 17.49 -23.27 24.38
N GLU A 295 17.14 -22.10 23.84
CA GLU A 295 17.92 -20.86 23.95
C GLU A 295 17.11 -19.78 24.68
N THR A 296 17.76 -18.99 25.54
CA THR A 296 17.17 -17.78 26.09
C THR A 296 17.57 -16.56 25.27
N ARG A 297 16.60 -15.79 24.77
CA ARG A 297 16.84 -14.52 24.06
C ARG A 297 16.12 -13.37 24.73
N ARG A 298 16.67 -12.17 24.59
CA ARG A 298 15.98 -10.93 24.98
C ARG A 298 15.41 -10.27 23.73
N LEU A 299 14.09 -10.29 23.57
CA LEU A 299 13.41 -9.69 22.43
C LEU A 299 13.05 -8.23 22.71
N CYS A 300 13.10 -7.40 21.67
CA CYS A 300 12.81 -5.98 21.74
C CYS A 300 11.31 -5.72 21.46
N PRO A 301 10.52 -5.22 22.42
CA PRO A 301 9.11 -4.90 22.16
C PRO A 301 8.92 -3.66 21.28
N TYR A 302 9.96 -2.84 21.07
CA TYR A 302 9.90 -1.61 20.28
C TYR A 302 10.33 -1.79 18.82
N TYR A 303 10.91 -2.93 18.45
CA TYR A 303 11.31 -3.18 17.06
C TYR A 303 10.98 -4.63 16.65
N PRO A 304 10.12 -4.83 15.64
CA PRO A 304 9.69 -3.82 14.66
C PRO A 304 8.50 -2.93 15.10
N GLY A 305 8.16 -2.97 16.39
CA GLY A 305 7.27 -2.01 17.04
C GLY A 305 5.81 -2.43 16.91
N PHE A 306 5.14 -1.96 15.85
CA PHE A 306 3.70 -2.13 15.63
C PHE A 306 3.36 -2.97 14.40
N SER A 307 4.38 -3.53 13.73
CA SER A 307 4.16 -4.28 12.49
C SER A 307 5.33 -5.14 12.06
N TYR A 308 5.05 -6.39 11.71
CA TYR A 308 5.89 -7.21 10.83
C TYR A 308 5.51 -6.96 9.37
N ARG A 309 6.47 -7.03 8.43
CA ARG A 309 6.24 -6.63 7.03
C ARG A 309 6.89 -7.55 6.03
N TRP A 310 6.19 -7.76 4.93
CA TRP A 310 6.63 -8.60 3.82
C TRP A 310 6.26 -7.96 2.48
N THR A 311 6.98 -8.37 1.44
CA THR A 311 6.83 -7.89 0.06
C THR A 311 6.26 -8.97 -0.87
N ALA A 312 6.04 -10.17 -0.34
CA ALA A 312 5.41 -11.31 -0.98
C ALA A 312 4.81 -12.23 0.09
N LEU A 313 3.86 -13.07 -0.30
CA LEU A 313 3.22 -14.08 0.54
C LEU A 313 3.44 -15.48 -0.04
N ASP A 314 3.83 -16.41 0.82
CA ASP A 314 3.76 -17.85 0.58
C ASP A 314 2.78 -18.50 1.58
N GLU A 315 2.47 -19.77 1.36
CA GLU A 315 1.51 -20.51 2.19
C GLU A 315 1.95 -20.58 3.67
N GLY A 316 3.24 -20.78 3.94
CA GLY A 316 3.75 -20.88 5.30
C GLY A 316 3.65 -19.54 6.06
N LEU A 317 3.91 -18.43 5.39
CA LEU A 317 3.70 -17.11 5.96
C LEU A 317 2.21 -16.84 6.21
N VAL A 318 1.31 -17.29 5.33
CA VAL A 318 -0.14 -17.14 5.55
C VAL A 318 -0.60 -17.91 6.79
N ASP A 319 -0.13 -19.14 6.98
CA ASP A 319 -0.38 -19.92 8.20
C ASP A 319 0.07 -19.17 9.46
N ASN A 320 1.30 -18.66 9.44
CA ASN A 320 1.86 -17.89 10.56
C ASN A 320 1.09 -16.59 10.84
N LEU A 321 0.64 -15.89 9.79
CA LEU A 321 -0.17 -14.68 9.94
C LEU A 321 -1.53 -14.99 10.57
N ILE A 322 -2.21 -16.04 10.13
CA ILE A 322 -3.49 -16.47 10.68
C ILE A 322 -3.32 -16.87 12.16
N GLY A 323 -2.30 -17.67 12.48
CA GLY A 323 -2.02 -18.07 13.86
C GLY A 323 -1.68 -16.89 14.78
N MET A 324 -0.85 -15.97 14.30
CA MET A 324 -0.50 -14.76 15.07
C MET A 324 -1.71 -13.83 15.26
N LEU A 325 -2.59 -13.69 14.27
CA LEU A 325 -3.82 -12.91 14.40
C LEU A 325 -4.74 -13.51 15.47
N ALA A 326 -4.98 -14.83 15.42
CA ALA A 326 -5.79 -15.52 16.42
C ALA A 326 -5.20 -15.36 17.83
N PHE A 327 -3.88 -15.52 17.99
CA PHE A 327 -3.21 -15.29 19.26
C PHE A 327 -3.38 -13.85 19.77
N MET A 328 -3.30 -12.85 18.89
CA MET A 328 -3.54 -11.46 19.29
C MET A 328 -4.97 -11.25 19.81
N GLU A 329 -5.97 -11.84 19.14
CA GLU A 329 -7.38 -11.80 19.58
C GLU A 329 -7.56 -12.40 20.97
N GLU A 330 -6.94 -13.54 21.25
CA GLU A 330 -7.00 -14.20 22.56
C GLU A 330 -6.41 -13.34 23.68
N VAL A 331 -5.22 -12.76 23.43
CA VAL A 331 -4.57 -11.87 24.40
C VAL A 331 -5.37 -10.59 24.61
N GLY A 332 -5.97 -10.05 23.56
CA GLY A 332 -6.85 -8.87 23.65
C GLY A 332 -8.10 -9.12 24.47
N ALA A 333 -8.80 -10.22 24.19
CA ALA A 333 -10.01 -10.61 24.91
C ALA A 333 -9.74 -10.86 26.41
N ALA A 334 -8.58 -11.41 26.77
CA ALA A 334 -8.18 -11.63 28.15
C ALA A 334 -7.83 -10.34 28.92
N GLY A 335 -7.59 -9.22 28.23
CA GLY A 335 -7.29 -7.92 28.84
C GLY A 335 -8.52 -7.13 29.30
N ASP A 336 -9.71 -7.48 28.79
CA ASP A 336 -10.99 -6.84 29.11
C ASP A 336 -11.83 -7.62 30.15
N SER A 337 -11.32 -8.77 30.62
CA SER A 337 -11.93 -9.65 31.64
C SER A 337 -11.28 -9.51 33.02
#